data_AF-A0A8T5AV74-F1
#
_entry.id   AF-A0A8T5AV74-F1
#
_cell.length_a   1.000
_cell.length_b   1.000
_cell.length_c   1.000
_cell.angle_alpha   90.00
_cell.angle_beta   90.00
_cell.angle_gamma   90.00
#
_symmetry.space_group_name_H-M   'P 1'
#
loop_
_entity.id
_entity.type
_entity.pdbx_description
1 polymer ?
#
loop_
_entity_poly.entity_id
_entity_poly.type
_entity_poly.pdbx_seq_one_letter_code
_entity_poly.pdbx_strand_id
1 'polypeptide(L)'
;IFGAELGAQAIEYFEKINVQHLNTLISLIYIAILTFTSAYMIYEASKPRNKKFSTGRGLSVSKVFNLKIPPMITLSQPNIAPKSLWAMILLGLFTGLFSGFLGAGGGFILVPSLIYLIGCKPAVAAGTSIFEIFLSCMFASASHAIKGNVDASLAILMFVGSFVGLQIGILATKYVKEKNFKIAFGLCLGFTSLSVILKMAAWASKTDVLYSLSQTIIFMATFLTALLIIVLTLQAKYQVRS
;
A
#
# COMPACT_ATOMS: atom_id res chain seq x y z
N ILE A 1 4.86 6.00 -12.21
CA ILE A 1 4.14 6.51 -13.40
C ILE A 1 4.30 5.55 -14.58
N PHE A 2 5.47 5.45 -15.22
CA PHE A 2 5.67 4.55 -16.37
C PHE A 2 5.27 3.09 -16.10
N GLY A 3 5.67 2.52 -14.95
CA GLY A 3 5.23 1.19 -14.55
C GLY A 3 3.71 1.06 -14.39
N ALA A 4 3.04 2.08 -13.85
CA ALA A 4 1.60 2.08 -13.65
C ALA A 4 0.82 2.19 -14.98
N GLU A 5 1.32 2.99 -15.92
CA GLU A 5 0.76 3.03 -17.28
C GLU A 5 0.93 1.70 -18.00
N LEU A 6 2.11 1.08 -17.92
CA LEU A 6 2.34 -0.26 -18.48
C LEU A 6 1.40 -1.30 -17.85
N GLY A 7 1.17 -1.23 -16.54
CA GLY A 7 0.23 -2.11 -15.86
C GLY A 7 -1.21 -1.92 -16.35
N ALA A 8 -1.65 -0.67 -16.50
CA ALA A 8 -2.99 -0.36 -17.01
C ALA A 8 -3.18 -0.77 -18.48
N GLN A 9 -2.19 -0.51 -19.33
CA GLN A 9 -2.18 -0.94 -20.73
C GLN A 9 -2.21 -2.46 -20.87
N ALA A 10 -1.53 -3.18 -19.98
CA ALA A 10 -1.57 -4.63 -19.96
C ALA A 10 -3.00 -5.15 -19.69
N ILE A 11 -3.74 -4.55 -18.75
CA ILE A 11 -5.16 -4.91 -18.53
C ILE A 11 -5.98 -4.66 -19.80
N GLU A 12 -5.84 -3.48 -20.42
CA GLU A 12 -6.60 -3.15 -21.64
C GLU A 12 -6.26 -4.11 -22.80
N TYR A 13 -5.01 -4.57 -22.88
CA TYR A 13 -4.59 -5.59 -23.83
C TYR A 13 -5.23 -6.96 -23.55
N PHE A 14 -5.27 -7.39 -22.29
CA PHE A 14 -5.93 -8.64 -21.90
C PHE A 14 -7.45 -8.58 -22.07
N GLU A 15 -8.05 -7.41 -21.93
CA GLU A 15 -9.47 -7.17 -22.18
C GLU A 15 -9.80 -7.31 -23.67
N LYS A 16 -8.94 -6.80 -24.56
CA LYS A 16 -9.07 -6.98 -26.03
C LYS A 16 -8.96 -8.44 -26.48
N ILE A 17 -8.25 -9.29 -25.73
CA ILE A 17 -8.12 -10.74 -26.00
C ILE A 17 -9.39 -11.52 -25.53
N ASN A 18 -10.38 -10.84 -24.95
CA ASN A 18 -11.65 -11.41 -24.51
C ASN A 18 -11.49 -12.59 -23.52
N VAL A 19 -10.58 -12.43 -22.56
CA VAL A 19 -10.38 -13.42 -21.50
C VAL A 19 -11.60 -13.40 -20.56
N GLN A 20 -12.49 -14.39 -20.68
CA GLN A 20 -13.75 -14.51 -19.93
C GLN A 20 -13.62 -14.44 -18.39
N HIS A 21 -12.42 -14.61 -17.83
CA HIS A 21 -12.16 -14.64 -16.39
C HIS A 21 -11.12 -13.60 -15.91
N LEU A 22 -10.89 -12.52 -16.67
CA LEU A 22 -9.87 -11.51 -16.34
C LEU A 22 -10.09 -10.89 -14.95
N ASN A 23 -11.32 -10.50 -14.62
CA ASN A 23 -11.67 -9.90 -13.33
C ASN A 23 -11.41 -10.86 -12.15
N THR A 24 -11.67 -12.15 -12.36
CA THR A 24 -11.40 -13.20 -11.38
C THR A 24 -9.90 -13.37 -11.17
N LEU A 25 -9.12 -13.34 -12.25
CA LEU A 25 -7.66 -13.50 -12.21
C LEU A 25 -6.99 -12.30 -11.51
N ILE A 26 -7.40 -11.07 -11.84
CA ILE A 26 -6.90 -9.85 -11.17
C ILE A 26 -7.21 -9.90 -9.67
N SER A 27 -8.45 -10.28 -9.31
CA SER A 27 -8.87 -10.38 -7.91
C SER A 27 -8.09 -11.46 -7.16
N LEU A 28 -7.81 -12.61 -7.80
CA LEU A 28 -7.04 -13.70 -7.20
C LEU A 28 -5.58 -13.29 -6.97
N ILE A 29 -4.95 -12.62 -7.94
CA ILE A 29 -3.60 -12.05 -7.78
C ILE A 29 -3.60 -11.00 -6.65
N TYR A 30 -4.63 -10.14 -6.58
CA TYR A 30 -4.76 -9.14 -5.53
C TYR A 30 -4.85 -9.77 -4.14
N ILE A 31 -5.72 -10.78 -3.97
CA ILE A 31 -5.87 -11.54 -2.72
C ILE A 31 -4.56 -12.22 -2.32
N ALA A 32 -3.86 -12.84 -3.27
CA ALA A 32 -2.60 -13.52 -3.00
C ALA A 32 -1.54 -12.54 -2.47
N ILE A 33 -1.39 -11.37 -3.12
CA ILE A 33 -0.42 -10.35 -2.72
C ILE A 33 -0.80 -9.74 -1.36
N LEU A 34 -2.07 -9.40 -1.14
CA LEU A 34 -2.53 -8.82 0.13
C LEU A 34 -2.37 -9.80 1.30
N THR A 35 -2.73 -11.06 1.10
CA THR A 35 -2.60 -12.09 2.14
C THR A 35 -1.14 -12.32 2.48
N PHE A 36 -0.28 -12.41 1.46
CA PHE A 36 1.16 -12.59 1.66
C PHE A 36 1.78 -11.39 2.39
N THR A 37 1.50 -10.16 1.96
CA THR A 37 2.03 -8.94 2.58
C THR A 37 1.50 -8.74 4.01
N SER A 38 0.20 -8.98 4.25
CA SER A 38 -0.41 -8.93 5.57
C SER A 38 0.23 -9.93 6.55
N ALA A 39 0.30 -11.21 6.15
CA ALA A 39 0.90 -12.26 6.98
C ALA A 39 2.36 -11.96 7.28
N TYR A 40 3.12 -11.48 6.28
CA TYR A 40 4.52 -11.13 6.45
C TYR A 40 4.72 -9.96 7.44
N MET A 41 3.92 -8.90 7.35
CA MET A 41 4.02 -7.76 8.27
C MET A 41 3.63 -8.10 9.70
N ILE A 42 2.58 -8.92 9.90
CA ILE A 42 2.16 -9.39 11.23
C ILE A 42 3.20 -10.34 11.84
N TYR A 43 3.71 -11.28 11.04
CA TYR A 43 4.75 -12.22 11.47
C TYR A 43 6.00 -11.48 11.94
N GLU A 44 6.48 -10.50 11.17
CA GLU A 44 7.66 -9.72 11.53
C GLU A 44 7.41 -8.83 12.75
N ALA A 45 6.23 -8.20 12.84
CA ALA A 45 5.91 -7.37 14.00
C ALA A 45 5.80 -8.17 15.31
N SER A 46 5.54 -9.47 15.22
CA SER A 46 5.47 -10.40 16.36
C SER A 46 6.86 -10.89 16.81
N LYS A 47 7.90 -10.76 15.98
CA LYS A 47 9.27 -11.15 16.33
C LYS A 47 9.86 -10.18 17.38
N PRO A 48 10.52 -10.66 18.44
CA PRO A 48 11.14 -9.79 19.44
C PRO A 48 12.20 -8.90 18.78
N ARG A 49 12.24 -7.63 19.18
CA ARG A 49 13.12 -6.58 18.65
C ARG A 49 14.58 -7.00 18.82
N ASN A 50 15.13 -7.67 17.81
CA ASN A 50 16.55 -7.93 17.78
C ASN A 50 17.23 -6.59 17.50
N LYS A 51 18.15 -6.14 18.37
CA LYS A 51 18.86 -4.84 18.29
C LYS A 51 19.60 -4.61 16.96
N LYS A 52 19.62 -5.60 16.05
CA LYS A 52 20.08 -5.50 14.66
C LYS A 52 19.12 -4.73 13.72
N PHE A 53 18.01 -4.17 14.22
CA PHE A 53 17.12 -3.29 13.45
C PHE A 53 17.73 -1.90 13.15
N SER A 54 18.97 -1.64 13.54
CA SER A 54 19.75 -0.46 13.14
C SER A 54 20.47 -0.63 11.80
N THR A 55 20.54 -1.84 11.23
CA THR A 55 21.39 -2.09 10.06
C THR A 55 20.72 -3.08 9.10
N GLY A 56 19.80 -2.55 8.28
CA GLY A 56 19.62 -2.91 6.86
C GLY A 56 19.72 -4.38 6.44
N ARG A 57 19.16 -5.34 7.19
CA ARG A 57 19.03 -6.75 6.76
C ARG A 57 17.73 -7.36 7.27
N GLY A 58 16.60 -6.93 6.71
CA GLY A 58 15.36 -7.70 6.69
C GLY A 58 15.26 -8.43 5.35
N LEU A 59 15.14 -9.77 5.38
CA LEU A 59 15.16 -10.70 4.25
C LEU A 59 16.47 -10.82 3.45
N SER A 60 16.81 -12.07 3.17
CA SER A 60 17.94 -12.57 2.37
C SER A 60 17.97 -12.08 0.91
N VAL A 61 17.08 -11.17 0.51
CA VAL A 61 17.09 -10.50 -0.81
C VAL A 61 18.03 -9.29 -0.83
N SER A 62 18.54 -8.87 0.34
CA SER A 62 19.59 -7.85 0.44
C SER A 62 20.83 -8.17 -0.41
N LYS A 63 21.10 -9.44 -0.76
CA LYS A 63 22.21 -9.81 -1.65
C LYS A 63 21.99 -9.40 -3.10
N VAL A 64 20.77 -9.49 -3.63
CA VAL A 64 20.45 -9.16 -5.03
C VAL A 64 20.51 -7.65 -5.25
N PHE A 65 20.15 -6.86 -4.22
CA PHE A 65 20.24 -5.41 -4.24
C PHE A 65 21.56 -4.84 -3.72
N ASN A 66 22.51 -5.69 -3.30
CA ASN A 66 23.89 -5.29 -3.01
C ASN A 66 24.78 -5.32 -4.27
N LEU A 67 24.18 -5.40 -5.47
CA LEU A 67 24.90 -5.17 -6.71
C LEU A 67 25.33 -3.70 -6.75
N LYS A 68 26.65 -3.49 -6.62
CA LYS A 68 27.32 -2.20 -6.78
C LYS A 68 27.28 -1.76 -8.25
N ILE A 69 26.11 -1.39 -8.75
CA ILE A 69 25.99 -0.75 -10.08
C ILE A 69 25.91 0.76 -9.84
N PRO A 70 26.91 1.56 -10.29
CA PRO A 70 26.85 3.02 -10.21
C PRO A 70 25.70 3.55 -11.09
N PRO A 71 25.02 4.68 -10.77
CA PRO A 71 25.25 5.64 -9.68
C PRO A 71 24.58 5.23 -8.35
N MET A 72 25.25 5.59 -7.26
CA MET A 72 24.84 5.29 -5.88
C MET A 72 24.22 6.53 -5.26
N ILE A 73 22.99 6.40 -4.75
CA ILE A 73 22.32 7.49 -4.04
C ILE A 73 22.40 7.25 -2.53
N THR A 74 23.00 8.22 -1.84
CA THR A 74 22.97 8.33 -0.39
C THR A 74 21.62 8.91 0.02
N LEU A 75 20.84 8.13 0.76
CA LEU A 75 19.63 8.64 1.37
C LEU A 75 20.00 9.58 2.53
N SER A 76 19.22 10.65 2.75
CA SER A 76 19.41 11.61 3.85
C SER A 76 19.21 11.02 5.25
N GLN A 77 19.14 9.70 5.39
CA GLN A 77 19.06 9.01 6.68
C GLN A 77 20.46 8.60 7.15
N PRO A 78 20.83 8.88 8.41
CA PRO A 78 22.20 8.72 8.92
C PRO A 78 22.70 7.26 9.05
N ASN A 79 21.97 6.24 8.55
CA ASN A 79 22.32 4.82 8.76
C ASN A 79 21.92 3.87 7.62
N ILE A 80 21.73 4.37 6.39
CA ILE A 80 21.43 3.52 5.23
C ILE A 80 22.61 3.55 4.27
N ALA A 81 23.17 2.36 3.99
CA ALA A 81 24.20 2.21 2.99
C ALA A 81 23.68 2.67 1.61
N PRO A 82 24.50 3.37 0.81
CA PRO A 82 24.11 3.81 -0.52
C PRO A 82 23.61 2.63 -1.35
N LYS A 83 22.41 2.75 -1.92
CA LYS A 83 21.80 1.71 -2.75
C LYS A 83 21.89 2.13 -4.22
N SER A 84 21.96 1.12 -5.10
CA SER A 84 22.00 1.37 -6.55
C SER A 84 20.74 2.11 -7.00
N LEU A 85 20.91 3.14 -7.81
CA LEU A 85 19.78 3.89 -8.37
C LEU A 85 18.93 3.00 -9.29
N TRP A 86 19.56 2.08 -10.03
CA TRP A 86 18.89 1.07 -10.85
C TRP A 86 17.98 0.15 -10.05
N ALA A 87 18.41 -0.22 -8.84
CA ALA A 87 17.60 -1.02 -7.93
C ALA A 87 16.31 -0.31 -7.53
N MET A 88 16.40 0.99 -7.25
CA MET A 88 15.22 1.79 -6.89
C MET A 88 14.30 2.00 -8.08
N ILE A 89 14.84 2.23 -9.28
CA ILE A 89 14.04 2.33 -10.50
C ILE A 89 13.32 1.01 -10.77
N LEU A 90 14.01 -0.13 -10.69
CA LEU A 90 13.39 -1.44 -10.89
C LEU A 90 12.30 -1.72 -9.85
N LEU A 91 12.54 -1.37 -8.60
CA LEU A 91 11.56 -1.53 -7.53
C LEU A 91 10.34 -0.64 -7.75
N GLY A 92 10.54 0.62 -8.13
CA GLY A 92 9.47 1.55 -8.49
C GLY A 92 8.71 1.14 -9.75
N LEU A 93 9.39 0.56 -10.75
CA LEU A 93 8.77 0.05 -11.95
C LEU A 93 7.94 -1.20 -11.66
N PHE A 94 8.46 -2.11 -10.83
CA PHE A 94 7.74 -3.32 -10.40
C PHE A 94 6.51 -2.96 -9.58
N THR A 95 6.68 -2.19 -8.50
CA THR A 95 5.55 -1.74 -7.65
C THR A 95 4.55 -0.89 -8.42
N GLY A 96 5.01 -0.04 -9.34
CA GLY A 96 4.17 0.70 -10.28
C GLY A 96 3.38 -0.22 -11.22
N LEU A 97 4.00 -1.26 -11.77
CA LEU A 97 3.32 -2.24 -12.64
C LEU A 97 2.20 -2.97 -11.90
N PHE A 98 2.45 -3.43 -10.67
CA PHE A 98 1.40 -3.99 -9.82
C PHE A 98 0.35 -2.94 -9.44
N SER A 99 0.74 -1.68 -9.21
CA SER A 99 -0.22 -0.60 -8.96
C SER A 99 -1.17 -0.39 -10.14
N GLY A 100 -0.66 -0.38 -11.37
CA GLY A 100 -1.45 -0.26 -12.59
C GLY A 100 -2.34 -1.46 -12.82
N PHE A 101 -1.83 -2.67 -12.56
CA PHE A 101 -2.58 -3.92 -12.68
C PHE A 101 -3.74 -4.05 -11.69
N LEU A 102 -3.55 -3.55 -10.46
CA LEU A 102 -4.49 -3.76 -9.37
C LEU A 102 -5.41 -2.55 -9.15
N GLY A 103 -5.11 -1.39 -9.75
CA GLY A 103 -5.93 -0.17 -9.68
C GLY A 103 -6.02 0.48 -8.29
N ALA A 104 -5.46 -0.11 -7.24
CA ALA A 104 -5.64 0.29 -5.85
C ALA A 104 -4.55 1.24 -5.30
N GLY A 105 -3.58 1.66 -6.12
CA GLY A 105 -2.40 2.40 -5.67
C GLY A 105 -1.39 1.49 -4.96
N GLY A 106 -0.20 1.35 -5.51
CA GLY A 106 0.81 0.34 -5.11
C GLY A 106 1.42 0.50 -3.71
N GLY A 107 0.90 1.39 -2.87
CA GLY A 107 1.44 1.70 -1.55
C GLY A 107 1.52 0.49 -0.62
N PHE A 108 0.58 -0.45 -0.71
CA PHE A 108 0.60 -1.68 0.11
C PHE A 108 1.75 -2.64 -0.24
N ILE A 109 2.32 -2.54 -1.45
CA ILE A 109 3.53 -3.27 -1.84
C ILE A 109 4.77 -2.40 -1.58
N LEU A 110 4.71 -1.12 -1.93
CA LEU A 110 5.83 -0.20 -1.81
C LEU A 110 6.28 0.00 -0.36
N VAL A 111 5.35 0.18 0.58
CA VAL A 111 5.66 0.42 2.00
C VAL A 111 6.45 -0.75 2.61
N PRO A 112 6.01 -2.02 2.54
CA PRO A 112 6.82 -3.13 3.03
C PRO A 112 8.12 -3.25 2.23
N SER A 113 8.10 -3.03 0.90
CA SER A 113 9.33 -3.07 0.10
C SER A 113 10.38 -2.05 0.58
N LEU A 114 9.99 -0.81 0.88
CA LEU A 114 10.87 0.22 1.44
C LEU A 114 11.39 -0.15 2.85
N ILE A 115 10.53 -0.72 3.70
CA ILE A 115 10.91 -1.11 5.06
C ILE A 115 11.89 -2.29 5.03
N TYR A 116 11.66 -3.28 4.17
CA TYR A 116 12.40 -4.54 4.18
C TYR A 116 13.58 -4.56 3.21
N LEU A 117 13.39 -4.16 1.95
CA LEU A 117 14.46 -4.17 0.95
C LEU A 117 15.39 -2.96 1.12
N ILE A 118 14.84 -1.80 1.48
CA ILE A 118 15.63 -0.56 1.64
C ILE A 118 16.09 -0.37 3.09
N GLY A 119 15.29 -0.79 4.08
CA GLY A 119 15.62 -0.62 5.50
C GLY A 119 15.25 0.77 6.03
N CYS A 120 14.35 1.47 5.35
CA CYS A 120 13.86 2.78 5.78
C CYS A 120 13.00 2.65 7.05
N LYS A 121 13.07 3.68 7.91
CA LYS A 121 12.12 3.83 9.02
C LYS A 121 10.68 3.82 8.46
N PRO A 122 9.71 3.14 9.13
CA PRO A 122 8.32 3.05 8.65
C PRO A 122 7.67 4.40 8.34
N ALA A 123 7.95 5.44 9.14
CA ALA A 123 7.43 6.78 8.91
C ALA A 123 7.90 7.39 7.58
N VAL A 124 9.15 7.15 7.18
CA VAL A 124 9.69 7.64 5.91
C VAL A 124 9.17 6.81 4.74
N ALA A 125 9.08 5.48 4.90
CA ALA A 125 8.51 4.61 3.88
C ALA A 125 7.04 4.98 3.56
N ALA A 126 6.23 5.23 4.59
CA ALA A 126 4.86 5.70 4.43
C ALA A 126 4.81 7.06 3.72
N GLY A 127 5.61 8.04 4.15
CA GLY A 127 5.69 9.35 3.49
C GLY A 127 6.08 9.27 2.01
N THR A 128 7.10 8.48 1.66
CA THR A 128 7.52 8.25 0.27
C THR A 128 6.39 7.63 -0.56
N SER A 129 5.67 6.65 -0.02
CA SER A 129 4.56 6.01 -0.75
C SER A 129 3.40 6.96 -1.02
N ILE A 130 3.05 7.83 -0.07
CA ILE A 130 1.99 8.82 -0.23
C ILE A 130 2.39 9.84 -1.31
N PHE A 131 3.64 10.28 -1.31
CA PHE A 131 4.16 11.18 -2.35
C PHE A 131 4.13 10.55 -3.74
N GLU A 132 4.51 9.27 -3.85
CA GLU A 132 4.41 8.53 -5.11
C GLU A 132 2.96 8.41 -5.60
N ILE A 133 2.04 7.99 -4.72
CA ILE A 133 0.62 7.86 -5.04
C ILE A 133 0.05 9.21 -5.48
N PHE A 134 0.38 10.29 -4.77
CA PHE A 134 -0.05 11.63 -5.12
C PHE A 134 0.35 12.01 -6.55
N LEU A 135 1.62 11.82 -6.93
CA LEU A 135 2.07 12.06 -8.30
C LEU A 135 1.30 11.21 -9.30
N SER A 136 1.15 9.91 -9.05
CA SER A 136 0.41 9.01 -9.95
C SER A 136 -1.06 9.44 -10.12
N CYS A 137 -1.71 9.86 -9.03
CA CYS A 137 -3.09 10.35 -9.05
C CYS A 137 -3.21 11.67 -9.81
N MET A 138 -2.24 12.58 -9.70
CA MET A 138 -2.23 13.81 -10.50
C MET A 138 -2.17 13.51 -11.99
N PHE A 139 -1.28 12.61 -12.43
CA PHE A 139 -1.18 12.20 -13.84
C PHE A 139 -2.46 11.49 -14.31
N ALA A 140 -3.01 10.56 -13.52
CA ALA A 140 -4.26 9.87 -13.86
C ALA A 140 -5.44 10.85 -13.95
N SER A 141 -5.57 11.76 -12.98
CA SER A 141 -6.62 12.78 -12.96
C SER A 141 -6.49 13.73 -14.16
N ALA A 142 -5.29 14.19 -14.50
CA ALA A 142 -5.05 15.01 -15.69
C ALA A 142 -5.45 14.28 -16.98
N SER A 143 -5.09 13.00 -17.12
CA SER A 143 -5.45 12.17 -18.27
C SER A 143 -6.98 12.01 -18.41
N HIS A 144 -7.69 11.82 -17.28
CA HIS A 144 -9.16 11.75 -17.28
C HIS A 144 -9.83 13.11 -17.52
N ALA A 145 -9.24 14.20 -17.01
CA ALA A 145 -9.73 15.57 -17.22
C ALA A 145 -9.70 15.96 -18.71
N ILE A 146 -8.64 15.59 -19.43
CA ILE A 146 -8.52 15.83 -20.87
C ILE A 146 -9.62 15.11 -21.66
N LYS A 147 -10.08 13.95 -21.20
CA LYS A 147 -11.17 13.18 -21.82
C LYS A 147 -12.57 13.75 -21.55
N GLY A 148 -12.68 14.88 -20.84
CA GLY A 148 -13.95 15.56 -20.57
C GLY A 148 -14.89 14.83 -19.60
N ASN A 149 -14.41 13.77 -18.95
CA ASN A 149 -15.25 12.84 -18.18
C ASN A 149 -15.11 13.06 -16.66
N VAL A 150 -14.88 14.30 -16.22
CA VAL A 150 -14.63 14.66 -14.82
C VAL A 150 -15.74 15.58 -14.33
N ASP A 151 -16.56 15.06 -13.41
CA ASP A 151 -17.45 15.89 -12.61
C ASP A 151 -16.63 16.60 -11.51
N ALA A 152 -16.36 17.88 -11.73
CA ALA A 152 -15.59 18.70 -10.80
C ALA A 152 -16.25 18.79 -9.41
N SER A 153 -17.58 18.72 -9.34
CA SER A 153 -18.33 18.81 -8.07
C SER A 153 -18.05 17.59 -7.20
N LEU A 154 -18.14 16.39 -7.79
CA LEU A 154 -17.81 15.13 -7.12
C LEU A 154 -16.32 15.08 -6.75
N ALA A 155 -15.43 15.52 -7.64
CA ALA A 155 -13.99 15.53 -7.39
C ALA A 155 -13.63 16.40 -6.17
N ILE A 156 -14.19 17.60 -6.06
CA ILE A 156 -13.95 18.50 -4.92
C ILE A 156 -14.48 17.90 -3.62
N LEU A 157 -15.67 17.29 -3.64
CA LEU A 157 -16.26 16.65 -2.46
C LEU A 157 -15.37 15.50 -1.96
N MET A 158 -14.89 14.65 -2.87
CA MET A 158 -13.95 13.56 -2.55
C MET A 158 -12.61 14.08 -2.05
N PHE A 159 -12.11 15.20 -2.59
CA PHE A 159 -10.87 15.82 -2.16
C PHE A 159 -10.96 16.32 -0.72
N VAL A 160 -12.02 17.05 -0.37
CA VAL A 160 -12.20 17.59 1.00
C VAL A 160 -12.30 16.44 2.01
N GLY A 161 -13.10 15.41 1.72
CA GLY A 161 -13.20 14.24 2.60
C GLY A 161 -11.87 13.52 2.78
N SER A 162 -11.13 13.31 1.68
CA SER A 162 -9.81 12.66 1.71
C SER A 162 -8.76 13.51 2.44
N PHE A 163 -8.78 14.82 2.25
CA PHE A 163 -7.82 15.75 2.88
C PHE A 163 -8.00 15.79 4.39
N VAL A 164 -9.23 15.89 4.88
CA VAL A 164 -9.53 15.85 6.33
C VAL A 164 -9.09 14.51 6.92
N GLY A 165 -9.42 13.39 6.26
CA GLY A 165 -8.98 12.06 6.68
C GLY A 165 -7.46 11.91 6.72
N LEU A 166 -6.75 12.44 5.72
CA LEU A 166 -5.29 12.41 5.65
C LEU A 166 -4.65 13.19 6.81
N GLN A 167 -5.15 14.39 7.13
CA GLN A 167 -4.62 15.19 8.24
C GLN A 167 -4.73 14.46 9.59
N ILE A 168 -5.88 13.81 9.83
CA ILE A 168 -6.10 13.00 11.04
C ILE A 168 -5.14 11.80 11.05
N GLY A 169 -4.95 11.13 9.91
CA GLY A 169 -4.04 9.99 9.78
C GLY A 169 -2.57 10.33 9.99
N ILE A 170 -2.13 11.50 9.51
CA ILE A 170 -0.77 12.01 9.73
C ILE A 170 -0.53 12.27 11.22
N LEU A 171 -1.48 12.93 11.89
CA LEU A 171 -1.39 13.20 13.32
C LEU A 171 -1.32 11.91 14.14
N ALA A 172 -2.13 10.91 13.78
CA ALA A 172 -2.10 9.60 14.43
C ALA A 172 -0.74 8.91 14.28
N THR A 173 -0.19 8.90 13.06
CA THR A 173 1.08 8.20 12.75
C THR A 173 2.27 8.78 13.51
N LYS A 174 2.26 10.07 13.87
CA LYS A 174 3.34 10.72 14.64
C LYS A 174 3.54 10.12 16.04
N TYR A 175 2.48 9.63 16.67
CA TYR A 175 2.53 9.08 18.03
C TYR A 175 2.63 7.55 18.08
N VAL A 176 2.35 6.87 16.97
CA VAL A 176 2.33 5.40 16.92
C VAL A 176 3.75 4.84 16.85
N LYS A 177 4.07 3.91 17.76
CA LYS A 177 5.35 3.18 17.77
C LYS A 177 5.48 2.33 16.49
N GLU A 178 6.71 2.18 15.98
CA GLU A 178 7.00 1.43 14.74
C GLU A 178 6.41 0.01 14.72
N LYS A 179 6.44 -0.71 15.85
CA LYS A 179 5.83 -2.04 15.98
C LYS A 179 4.32 -1.98 15.75
N ASN A 180 3.65 -1.04 16.42
CA ASN A 180 2.20 -0.89 16.36
C ASN A 180 1.75 -0.44 14.97
N PHE A 181 2.54 0.39 14.29
CA PHE A 181 2.29 0.76 12.89
C PHE A 181 2.28 -0.47 11.98
N LYS A 182 3.28 -1.34 12.08
CA LYS A 182 3.36 -2.57 11.27
C LYS A 182 2.18 -3.51 11.52
N ILE A 183 1.76 -3.68 12.78
CA ILE A 183 0.61 -4.51 13.14
C ILE A 183 -0.69 -3.90 12.60
N ALA A 184 -0.92 -2.61 12.82
CA ALA A 184 -2.12 -1.93 12.35
C ALA A 184 -2.24 -1.98 10.82
N PHE A 185 -1.13 -1.74 10.12
CA PHE A 185 -1.07 -1.83 8.66
C PHE A 185 -1.30 -3.26 8.17
N GLY A 186 -0.63 -4.25 8.76
CA GLY A 186 -0.81 -5.67 8.42
C GLY A 186 -2.24 -6.16 8.65
N LEU A 187 -2.87 -5.78 9.77
CA LEU A 187 -4.28 -6.07 10.05
C LEU A 187 -5.20 -5.41 9.03
N CYS A 188 -4.96 -4.15 8.68
CA CYS A 188 -5.73 -3.46 7.65
C CYS A 188 -5.68 -4.21 6.32
N LEU A 189 -4.49 -4.64 5.88
CA LEU A 189 -4.33 -5.43 4.66
C LEU A 189 -5.03 -6.79 4.76
N GLY A 190 -4.97 -7.44 5.93
CA GLY A 190 -5.64 -8.72 6.17
C GLY A 190 -7.16 -8.61 6.05
N PHE A 191 -7.75 -7.58 6.65
CA PHE A 191 -9.18 -7.31 6.51
C PHE A 191 -9.58 -6.97 5.07
N THR A 192 -8.76 -6.19 4.34
CA THR A 192 -9.03 -5.94 2.91
C THR A 192 -8.97 -7.20 2.08
N SER A 193 -8.03 -8.12 2.36
CA SER A 193 -7.95 -9.41 1.67
C SER A 193 -9.21 -10.24 1.92
N LEU A 194 -9.63 -10.35 3.19
CA LEU A 194 -10.85 -11.07 3.56
C LEU A 194 -12.10 -10.49 2.86
N SER A 195 -12.21 -9.17 2.80
CA SER A 195 -13.29 -8.50 2.09
C SER A 195 -13.32 -8.86 0.60
N VAL A 196 -12.17 -8.86 -0.08
CA VAL A 196 -12.10 -9.15 -1.52
C VAL A 196 -12.46 -10.62 -1.78
N ILE A 197 -12.02 -11.55 -0.92
CA ILE A 197 -12.42 -12.96 -0.98
C ILE A 197 -13.95 -13.07 -0.92
N LEU A 198 -14.59 -12.37 0.00
CA LEU A 198 -16.05 -12.35 0.12
C LEU A 198 -16.73 -11.73 -1.11
N LYS A 199 -16.15 -10.68 -1.68
CA LYS A 199 -16.66 -10.07 -2.93
C LYS A 199 -16.57 -11.04 -4.11
N MET A 200 -15.48 -11.79 -4.20
CA MET A 200 -15.28 -12.82 -5.23
C MET A 200 -16.26 -13.99 -5.04
N ALA A 201 -16.48 -14.43 -3.80
CA ALA A 201 -17.48 -15.45 -3.47
C ALA A 201 -18.91 -14.98 -3.77
N ALA A 202 -19.23 -13.71 -3.53
CA ALA A 202 -20.52 -13.11 -3.87
C ALA A 202 -20.78 -13.14 -5.39
N TRP A 203 -19.75 -12.85 -6.19
CA TRP A 203 -19.84 -12.89 -7.65
C TRP A 203 -20.09 -14.31 -8.18
N ALA A 204 -19.58 -15.34 -7.49
CA ALA A 204 -19.81 -16.75 -7.82
C ALA A 204 -21.22 -17.24 -7.44
N SER A 205 -21.81 -16.74 -6.36
CA SER A 205 -23.14 -17.18 -5.87
C SER A 205 -24.34 -16.42 -6.42
N LYS A 206 -24.15 -15.29 -7.15
CA LYS A 206 -25.24 -14.45 -7.72
C LYS A 206 -26.35 -14.08 -6.71
N THR A 207 -26.03 -13.92 -5.43
CA THR A 207 -26.98 -13.52 -4.39
C THR A 207 -26.70 -12.09 -3.92
N ASP A 208 -27.70 -11.21 -4.02
CA ASP A 208 -27.59 -9.79 -3.65
C ASP A 208 -27.23 -9.56 -2.17
N VAL A 209 -27.58 -10.54 -1.33
CA VAL A 209 -27.29 -10.54 0.11
C VAL A 209 -25.78 -10.63 0.38
N LEU A 210 -25.04 -11.43 -0.39
CA LEU A 210 -23.59 -11.57 -0.20
C LEU A 210 -22.82 -10.32 -0.64
N TYR A 211 -23.30 -9.63 -1.68
CA TYR A 211 -22.69 -8.38 -2.12
C TYR A 211 -22.86 -7.26 -1.08
N SER A 212 -24.07 -7.15 -0.53
CA SER A 212 -24.37 -6.18 0.55
C SER A 212 -23.56 -6.47 1.81
N LEU A 213 -23.38 -7.75 2.16
CA LEU A 213 -22.51 -8.16 3.28
C LEU A 213 -21.03 -7.84 3.04
N SER A 214 -20.51 -8.02 1.82
CA SER A 214 -19.12 -7.66 1.50
C SER A 214 -18.90 -6.15 1.68
N GLN A 215 -19.82 -5.31 1.20
CA GLN A 215 -19.78 -3.86 1.36
C GLN A 215 -19.81 -3.45 2.84
N THR A 216 -20.73 -3.99 3.64
CA THR A 216 -20.81 -3.66 5.08
C THR A 216 -19.57 -4.12 5.85
N ILE A 217 -18.97 -5.26 5.48
CA ILE A 217 -17.72 -5.74 6.06
C ILE A 217 -16.56 -4.80 5.72
N ILE A 218 -16.49 -4.24 4.50
CA ILE A 218 -15.49 -3.21 4.15
C ILE A 218 -15.63 -1.98 5.04
N PHE A 219 -16.85 -1.45 5.14
CA PHE A 219 -17.12 -0.27 5.97
C PHE A 219 -16.80 -0.53 7.44
N MET A 220 -17.16 -1.70 7.98
CA MET A 220 -16.85 -2.07 9.36
C MET A 220 -15.35 -2.30 9.58
N ALA A 221 -14.66 -2.95 8.65
CA ALA A 221 -13.23 -3.17 8.75
C ALA A 221 -12.44 -1.86 8.71
N THR A 222 -12.78 -0.96 7.79
CA THR A 222 -12.14 0.36 7.68
C THR A 222 -12.44 1.25 8.89
N PHE A 223 -13.66 1.17 9.42
CA PHE A 223 -14.01 1.85 10.67
C PHE A 223 -13.22 1.28 11.87
N LEU A 224 -13.11 -0.05 11.97
CA LEU A 224 -12.38 -0.72 13.04
C LEU A 224 -10.88 -0.41 12.98
N THR A 225 -10.26 -0.40 11.80
CA THR A 225 -8.84 -0.06 11.64
C THR A 225 -8.58 1.41 11.94
N ALA A 226 -9.48 2.32 11.51
CA ALA A 226 -9.41 3.73 11.89
C ALA A 226 -9.52 3.91 13.41
N LEU A 227 -10.46 3.23 14.06
CA LEU A 227 -10.66 3.27 15.51
C LEU A 227 -9.44 2.70 16.26
N LEU A 228 -8.88 1.60 15.79
CA LEU A 228 -7.68 0.98 16.35
C LEU A 228 -6.49 1.95 16.27
N ILE A 229 -6.30 2.63 15.15
CA ILE A 229 -5.24 3.64 14.97
C ILE A 229 -5.43 4.82 15.94
N ILE A 230 -6.67 5.30 16.11
CA ILE A 230 -7.00 6.37 17.06
C ILE A 230 -6.71 5.93 18.50
N VAL A 231 -7.12 4.73 18.90
CA VAL A 231 -6.88 4.18 20.24
C VAL A 231 -5.39 4.03 20.51
N LEU A 232 -4.62 3.50 19.54
CA LEU A 232 -3.16 3.40 19.65
C LEU A 232 -2.49 4.77 19.82
N THR A 233 -3.02 5.80 19.13
CA THR A 233 -2.55 7.18 19.23
C THR A 233 -2.83 7.75 20.62
N LEU A 234 -4.03 7.51 21.16
CA LEU A 234 -4.42 7.96 22.51
C LEU A 234 -3.60 7.28 23.59
N GLN A 235 -3.39 5.96 23.51
CA GLN A 235 -2.54 5.22 24.44
C GLN A 235 -1.09 5.70 24.41
N ALA A 236 -0.55 6.00 23.22
CA ALA A 236 0.80 6.54 23.09
C ALA A 236 0.91 7.95 23.69
N LYS A 237 -0.09 8.82 23.49
CA LYS A 237 -0.13 10.14 24.12
C LYS A 237 -0.22 10.04 25.64
N TYR A 238 -0.93 9.04 26.18
CA TYR A 238 -1.04 8.80 27.62
C TYR A 238 0.30 8.34 28.22
N GLN A 239 1.03 7.45 27.55
CA GLN A 239 2.36 6.97 27.99
C GLN A 239 3.47 8.04 27.95
N VAL A 240 3.32 9.08 27.14
CA VAL A 240 4.29 10.20 27.10
C VAL A 240 4.03 11.23 28.20
N ARG A 241 2.83 11.21 28.80
CA ARG A 241 2.41 12.18 29.84
C ARG A 241 2.56 11.64 31.26
N SER A 242 2.79 10.33 31.44
CA SER A 242 3.13 9.66 32.71
C SER A 242 4.64 9.52 32.86
#